data_AF-A0A356ZBU9-F1
#
_entry.id   AF-A0A356ZBU9-F1
#
_cell.length_a   1.000
_cell.length_b   1.000
_cell.length_c   1.000
_cell.angle_alpha   90.00
_cell.angle_beta   90.00
_cell.angle_gamma   90.00
#
_symmetry.space_group_name_H-M   'P 1'
#
loop_
_entity.id
_entity.type
_entity.pdbx_description
1 polymer ?
#
loop_
_entity_poly.entity_id
_entity_poly.type
_entity_poly.pdbx_seq_one_letter_code
_entity_poly.pdbx_strand_id
1 'polypeptide(L)'
;MSEQQKILEMIEKGQITAAEGMELLEALNVTKAAETIQKVESVTTTSRNYKFLKVKVTSDDNSVNVNVNIPIRLLTTIGQIADKMATMVPADARREMEA
;
A
#
# COMPACT_ATOMS: atom_id res chain seq x y z
N MET A 1 -2.83 27.69 -17.39
CA MET A 1 -2.17 28.68 -16.52
C MET A 1 -1.59 27.95 -15.33
N SER A 2 -0.35 28.25 -14.93
CA SER A 2 0.21 27.71 -13.68
C SER A 2 -0.46 28.34 -12.47
N GLU A 3 -0.64 27.59 -11.39
CA GLU A 3 -1.20 28.10 -10.11
C GLU A 3 -0.39 29.28 -9.56
N GLN A 4 0.93 29.26 -9.80
CA GLN A 4 1.84 30.36 -9.44
C GLN A 4 1.52 31.66 -10.19
N GLN A 5 1.12 31.55 -11.46
CA GLN A 5 0.73 32.71 -12.28
C GLN A 5 -0.60 33.30 -11.79
N LYS A 6 -1.53 32.45 -11.32
CA LYS A 6 -2.81 32.89 -10.76
C LYS A 6 -2.63 33.69 -9.47
N ILE A 7 -1.70 33.27 -8.60
CA ILE A 7 -1.37 34.02 -7.38
C ILE A 7 -0.78 35.39 -7.75
N LEU A 8 0.11 35.46 -8.73
CA LEU A 8 0.69 36.73 -9.17
C LEU A 8 -0.34 37.69 -9.77
N GLU A 9 -1.32 37.17 -10.52
CA GLU A 9 -2.45 37.94 -11.04
C GLU A 9 -3.36 38.45 -9.92
N MET A 10 -3.55 37.67 -8.84
CA MET A 10 -4.31 38.11 -7.66
C MET A 10 -3.59 39.24 -6.89
N ILE A 11 -2.25 39.23 -6.86
CA ILE A 11 -1.45 40.33 -6.30
C ILE A 11 -1.60 41.58 -7.17
N GLU A 12 -1.50 41.43 -8.51
CA GLU A 12 -1.67 42.54 -9.47
C GLU A 12 -3.06 43.20 -9.35
N LYS A 13 -4.10 42.40 -9.14
CA LYS A 13 -5.48 42.88 -8.90
C LYS A 13 -5.70 43.44 -7.49
N GLY A 14 -4.71 43.37 -6.59
CA GLY A 14 -4.82 43.84 -5.21
C GLY A 14 -5.77 43.02 -4.34
N GLN A 15 -6.08 41.78 -4.74
CA GLN A 15 -6.96 40.88 -3.98
C GLN A 15 -6.25 40.27 -2.77
N ILE A 16 -4.93 40.13 -2.85
CA ILE A 16 -4.05 39.65 -1.79
C ILE A 16 -2.82 40.54 -1.70
N THR A 17 -2.23 40.62 -0.51
CA THR A 17 -0.97 41.33 -0.30
C THR A 17 0.23 40.51 -0.76
N ALA A 18 1.38 41.15 -0.97
CA ALA A 18 2.62 40.46 -1.33
C ALA A 18 3.08 39.46 -0.25
N ALA A 19 2.78 39.73 1.02
CA ALA A 19 3.10 38.83 2.13
C ALA A 19 2.25 37.54 2.06
N GLU A 20 0.93 37.67 1.91
CA GLU A 20 0.02 36.54 1.77
C GLU A 20 0.31 35.73 0.49
N GLY A 21 0.69 36.40 -0.60
CA GLY A 21 1.11 35.75 -1.84
C GLY A 21 2.36 34.88 -1.67
N MET A 22 3.32 35.31 -0.84
CA MET A 22 4.51 34.53 -0.54
C MET A 22 4.16 33.24 0.20
N GLU A 23 3.30 33.33 1.22
CA GLU A 23 2.85 32.15 1.99
C GLU A 23 2.13 31.12 1.09
N LEU A 24 1.29 31.59 0.17
CA LEU A 24 0.60 30.72 -0.79
C LEU A 24 1.57 30.04 -1.77
N LEU A 25 2.60 30.76 -2.23
CA LEU A 25 3.63 30.20 -3.10
C LEU A 25 4.49 29.16 -2.37
N GLU A 26 4.83 29.40 -1.10
CA GLU A 26 5.55 28.45 -0.26
C GLU A 26 4.71 27.18 -0.03
N ALA A 27 3.44 27.33 0.33
CA ALA A 27 2.53 26.21 0.52
C ALA A 27 2.45 25.32 -0.73
N LEU A 28 2.30 25.91 -1.93
CA LEU A 28 2.27 25.17 -3.20
C LEU A 28 3.57 24.41 -3.49
N ASN A 29 4.72 24.98 -3.16
CA ASN A 29 6.00 24.29 -3.34
C ASN A 29 6.15 23.09 -2.39
N VAL A 30 5.64 23.19 -1.16
CA VAL A 30 5.62 22.05 -0.21
C VAL A 30 4.71 20.94 -0.72
N THR A 31 3.52 21.26 -1.25
CA THR A 31 2.62 20.24 -1.83
C THR A 31 3.27 19.52 -3.01
N LYS A 32 3.97 20.26 -3.89
CA LYS A 32 4.67 19.66 -5.04
C LYS A 32 5.85 18.77 -4.62
N ALA A 33 6.54 19.12 -3.53
CA ALA A 33 7.55 18.27 -2.92
C ALA A 33 6.92 17.01 -2.29
N ALA A 34 5.76 17.13 -1.63
CA ALA A 34 5.03 16.01 -1.04
C ALA A 34 4.42 15.07 -2.10
N GLU A 35 3.95 15.59 -3.24
CA GLU A 35 3.48 14.79 -4.37
C GLU A 35 4.63 14.01 -5.05
N THR A 36 5.85 14.55 -5.01
CA THR A 36 7.04 13.84 -5.48
C THR A 36 7.41 12.67 -4.55
N ILE A 37 7.19 12.81 -3.24
CA ILE A 37 7.41 11.75 -2.24
C ILE A 37 6.31 10.65 -2.32
N GLN A 38 5.12 10.97 -2.81
CA GLN A 38 4.02 10.00 -2.96
C GLN A 38 4.15 9.11 -4.20
N LYS A 39 5.13 9.34 -5.09
CA LYS A 39 5.51 8.38 -6.12
C LYS A 39 6.35 7.27 -5.50
N VAL A 40 5.71 6.46 -4.66
CA VAL A 40 6.06 5.07 -4.34
C VAL A 40 7.57 4.82 -4.34
N GLU A 41 8.31 5.52 -3.48
CA GLU A 41 9.53 4.92 -2.97
C GLU A 41 9.06 3.70 -2.19
N SER A 42 9.08 2.56 -2.89
CA SER A 42 9.09 1.24 -2.29
C SER A 42 10.04 1.34 -1.11
N VAL A 43 9.45 1.39 0.08
CA VAL A 43 10.16 1.56 1.33
C VAL A 43 11.31 0.56 1.32
N THR A 44 12.51 1.05 1.03
CA THR A 44 13.79 0.34 1.16
C THR A 44 14.08 0.23 2.66
N THR A 45 13.11 -0.31 3.40
CA THR A 45 13.35 -0.98 4.65
C THR A 45 14.37 -2.06 4.33
N THR A 46 15.59 -1.89 4.84
CA THR A 46 16.63 -2.93 5.04
C THR A 46 16.42 -4.12 4.12
N SER A 47 17.15 -4.25 3.01
CA SER A 47 17.01 -5.29 1.96
C SER A 47 16.81 -6.70 2.52
N ARG A 48 15.60 -6.96 3.01
CA ARG A 48 15.25 -8.19 3.66
C ARG A 48 14.76 -9.02 2.50
N ASN A 49 15.59 -9.99 2.14
CA ASN A 49 15.28 -10.95 1.10
C ASN A 49 14.09 -11.81 1.57
N TYR A 50 12.90 -11.22 1.50
CA TYR A 50 11.66 -11.89 1.80
C TYR A 50 11.33 -12.77 0.60
N LYS A 51 11.23 -14.07 0.85
CA LYS A 51 10.71 -15.02 -0.13
C LYS A 51 9.19 -14.89 -0.17
N PHE A 52 8.62 -14.83 -1.37
CA PHE A 52 7.17 -14.75 -1.59
C PHE A 52 6.71 -15.93 -2.46
N LEU A 53 5.52 -16.45 -2.19
CA LEU A 53 4.79 -17.37 -3.04
C LEU A 53 3.88 -16.55 -3.97
N LYS A 54 4.05 -16.73 -5.28
CA LYS A 54 3.18 -16.14 -6.30
C LYS A 54 2.14 -17.17 -6.72
N VAL A 55 0.87 -16.83 -6.57
CA VAL A 55 -0.26 -17.68 -6.97
C VAL A 55 -1.04 -16.94 -8.05
N LYS A 56 -1.20 -17.60 -9.20
CA LYS A 56 -2.07 -17.14 -10.28
C LYS A 56 -3.35 -17.96 -10.25
N VAL A 57 -4.46 -17.30 -9.96
CA VAL A 57 -5.79 -17.91 -9.99
C VAL A 57 -6.40 -17.58 -11.35
N THR A 58 -6.74 -18.62 -12.10
CA THR A 58 -7.36 -18.50 -13.42
C THR A 58 -8.71 -19.20 -13.38
N SER A 59 -9.78 -18.53 -13.80
CA SER A 59 -11.07 -19.19 -14.06
C SER A 59 -11.01 -19.97 -15.38
N ASP A 60 -11.74 -21.08 -15.47
CA ASP A 60 -11.85 -21.90 -16.71
C ASP A 60 -12.28 -21.08 -17.94
N ASP A 61 -13.18 -20.12 -17.74
CA ASP A 61 -13.67 -19.21 -18.79
C ASP A 61 -12.77 -17.96 -19.00
N ASN A 62 -11.63 -17.89 -18.30
CA ASN A 62 -10.71 -16.74 -18.31
C ASN A 62 -11.35 -15.38 -17.90
N SER A 63 -12.59 -15.39 -17.42
CA SER A 63 -13.37 -14.19 -17.11
C SER A 63 -12.85 -13.42 -15.90
N VAL A 64 -12.23 -14.11 -14.94
CA VAL A 64 -11.60 -13.51 -13.77
C VAL A 64 -10.25 -14.17 -13.54
N ASN A 65 -9.18 -13.37 -13.61
CA ASN A 65 -7.83 -13.81 -13.26
C ASN A 65 -7.31 -12.94 -12.14
N VAL A 66 -6.78 -13.56 -11.09
CA VAL A 66 -6.25 -12.85 -9.91
C VAL A 66 -4.80 -13.26 -9.68
N ASN A 67 -3.95 -12.28 -9.38
CA ASN A 67 -2.55 -12.51 -9.03
C ASN A 67 -2.34 -12.19 -7.55
N VAL A 68 -2.00 -13.21 -6.76
CA VAL A 68 -1.83 -13.11 -5.31
C VAL A 68 -0.35 -13.31 -4.97
N ASN A 69 0.20 -12.42 -4.14
CA ASN A 69 1.59 -12.47 -3.69
C ASN A 69 1.65 -12.58 -2.17
N ILE A 70 2.08 -13.74 -1.66
CA ILE A 70 2.00 -14.06 -0.23
C ILE A 70 3.42 -14.24 0.34
N PRO A 71 3.82 -13.49 1.38
CA PRO A 71 5.09 -13.72 2.06
C PRO A 71 5.17 -15.13 2.66
N ILE A 72 6.25 -15.88 2.39
CA ILE A 72 6.44 -17.25 2.91
C ILE A 72 6.41 -17.30 4.43
N ARG A 73 6.87 -16.23 5.09
CA ARG A 73 6.89 -16.12 6.56
C ARG A 73 5.47 -16.20 7.16
N LEU A 74 4.45 -15.70 6.46
CA LEU A 74 3.06 -15.82 6.91
C LEU A 74 2.55 -17.26 6.82
N LEU A 75 2.93 -17.98 5.76
CA LEU A 75 2.56 -19.39 5.62
C LEU A 75 3.13 -20.24 6.76
N THR A 76 4.39 -20.01 7.11
CA THR A 76 5.03 -20.74 8.23
C THR A 76 4.36 -20.48 9.57
N THR A 77 3.91 -19.25 9.83
CA THR A 77 3.20 -18.94 11.08
C THR A 77 1.81 -19.56 11.12
N ILE A 78 1.10 -19.59 9.99
CA ILE A 78 -0.22 -20.23 9.91
C ILE A 78 -0.07 -21.75 10.10
N GLY A 79 0.93 -22.38 9.47
CA GLY A 79 1.21 -23.81 9.65
C GLY A 79 1.52 -24.17 11.10
N GLN A 80 2.34 -23.37 11.79
CA GLN A 80 2.64 -23.58 13.21
C GLN A 80 1.42 -23.45 14.12
N ILE A 81 0.49 -22.53 13.79
CA ILE A 81 -0.78 -22.40 14.50
C ILE A 81 -1.67 -23.60 14.18
N ALA A 82 -1.76 -24.01 12.92
CA ALA A 82 -2.54 -25.18 12.50
C ALA A 82 -2.06 -26.47 13.19
N ASP A 83 -0.75 -26.70 13.28
CA ASP A 83 -0.17 -27.86 13.99
C ASP A 83 -0.50 -27.83 15.48
N LYS A 84 -0.38 -26.66 16.12
CA LYS A 84 -0.72 -26.48 17.55
C LYS A 84 -2.21 -26.67 17.81
N MET A 85 -3.06 -26.16 16.92
CA MET A 85 -4.51 -26.36 16.99
C MET A 85 -4.86 -27.81 16.72
N ALA A 86 -4.22 -28.47 15.76
CA ALA A 86 -4.42 -29.89 15.47
C ALA A 86 -4.03 -30.78 16.65
N THR A 87 -3.02 -30.41 17.46
CA THR A 87 -2.71 -31.09 18.73
C THR A 87 -3.69 -30.77 19.88
N MET A 88 -4.48 -29.70 19.75
CA MET A 88 -5.51 -29.30 20.71
C MET A 88 -6.92 -29.79 20.32
N VAL A 89 -7.09 -30.30 19.09
CA VAL A 89 -8.30 -31.02 18.67
C VAL A 89 -8.33 -32.38 19.40
N PRO A 90 -9.35 -32.65 20.24
CA PRO A 90 -9.50 -33.93 20.92
C PRO A 90 -9.56 -35.09 19.93
N ALA A 91 -8.99 -36.24 20.28
CA ALA A 91 -8.88 -37.42 19.42
C ALA A 91 -10.22 -37.87 18.80
N ASP A 92 -11.33 -37.60 19.47
CA ASP A 92 -12.68 -37.94 18.98
C ASP A 92 -13.09 -37.15 17.73
N ALA A 93 -12.72 -35.87 17.61
CA ALA A 93 -13.08 -35.04 16.45
C ALA A 93 -12.20 -35.29 15.21
N ARG A 94 -11.03 -35.94 15.38
CA ARG A 94 -10.15 -36.31 14.26
C ARG A 94 -10.71 -37.48 13.45
N ARG A 95 -11.43 -38.41 14.09
CA ARG A 95 -12.03 -39.57 13.40
C ARG A 95 -13.16 -39.19 12.43
N GLU A 96 -13.85 -38.07 12.64
CA GLU A 96 -14.91 -37.61 11.74
C GLU A 96 -14.39 -36.83 10.53
N MET A 97 -13.15 -36.32 10.57
CA MET A 97 -12.52 -35.63 9.43
C MET A 97 -11.77 -36.59 8.49
N GLU A 98 -11.47 -37.81 8.95
CA GLU A 98 -10.80 -38.86 8.15
C GLU A 98 -11.81 -39.80 7.44
N ALA A 99 -13.11 -39.58 7.62
CA ALA A 99 -14.21 -40.35 7.02
C ALA A 99 -14.77 -39.70 5.75
#